data_AF-A0A2K8YZF9-F1
#
_entry.id   AF-A0A2K8YZF9-F1
#
_cell.length_a   1.000
_cell.length_b   1.000
_cell.length_c   1.000
_cell.angle_alpha   90.00
_cell.angle_beta   90.00
_cell.angle_gamma   90.00
#
_symmetry.space_group_name_H-M   'P 1'
#
loop_
_entity.id
_entity.type
_entity.pdbx_description
1 polymer ?
#
loop_
_entity_poly.entity_id
_entity_poly.type
_entity_poly.pdbx_seq_one_letter_code
_entity_poly.pdbx_strand_id
1 'polypeptide(L)'
;MKRRDSLKALSLAGFGMAVNPVEAAVPAPPDVKPLKIPGGRQKFEAERDAKLNAEKFFTPHELQTVTVLSDIILPADDRSGSASQAGVPAFIEFMMKDQPKNQTPMRGGIRWLDNTCTKRYGKAFMLCTKAQQIDMVEQIAYPSKAKPDMTQGASFFSFMRNMTASGFYTSQMGVKDLGYVGNVPNQWDGVPADVLKQYGLAYEERELNQDK
;
A
#
# COMPACT_ATOMS: atom_id res chain seq x y z
N MET A 1 19.78 -37.06 -53.61
CA MET A 1 18.54 -36.79 -52.84
C MET A 1 18.52 -35.34 -52.41
N LYS A 2 17.40 -34.63 -52.62
CA LYS A 2 17.29 -33.20 -52.29
C LYS A 2 17.09 -33.08 -50.79
N ARG A 3 17.87 -32.22 -50.10
CA ARG A 3 17.78 -31.96 -48.63
C ARG A 3 16.36 -31.64 -48.12
N ARG A 4 15.46 -31.28 -49.04
CA ARG A 4 14.05 -30.95 -48.82
C ARG A 4 13.19 -32.19 -48.55
N ASP A 5 13.60 -33.36 -49.03
CA ASP A 5 12.85 -34.62 -48.87
C ASP A 5 13.20 -35.30 -47.54
N SER A 6 14.42 -35.07 -47.02
CA SER A 6 14.87 -35.60 -45.72
C SER A 6 14.17 -34.96 -44.52
N LEU A 7 13.69 -33.72 -44.63
CA LEU A 7 12.94 -33.04 -43.56
C LEU A 7 11.46 -33.46 -43.49
N LYS A 8 10.93 -34.09 -44.54
CA LYS A 8 9.54 -34.61 -44.53
C LYS A 8 9.42 -36.00 -43.91
N ALA A 9 10.54 -36.70 -43.69
CA ALA A 9 10.57 -38.06 -43.16
C ALA A 9 10.89 -38.14 -41.66
N LEU A 10 11.13 -37.01 -40.98
CA LEU A 10 11.54 -36.98 -39.57
C LEU A 10 10.38 -36.94 -38.56
N SER A 11 9.14 -37.22 -38.99
CA SER A 11 7.96 -37.20 -38.11
C SER A 11 7.37 -38.58 -37.78
N LEU A 12 7.98 -39.70 -38.22
CA LEU A 12 7.42 -41.03 -37.93
C LEU A 12 8.49 -42.08 -37.57
N ALA A 13 8.78 -42.18 -36.27
CA ALA A 13 9.14 -43.40 -35.52
C ALA A 13 9.36 -42.96 -34.06
N GLY A 14 8.62 -43.34 -33.01
CA GLY A 14 7.65 -44.41 -32.79
C GLY A 14 8.00 -45.05 -31.44
N PHE A 15 7.22 -44.79 -30.38
CA PHE A 15 7.00 -45.70 -29.26
C PHE A 15 5.65 -45.37 -28.60
N GLY A 16 4.84 -46.40 -28.38
CA GLY A 16 3.38 -46.30 -28.28
C GLY A 16 2.82 -45.92 -26.92
N MET A 17 1.66 -45.24 -26.98
CA MET A 17 0.44 -45.54 -26.26
C MET A 17 -0.72 -45.02 -27.12
N ALA A 18 -1.84 -45.75 -27.16
CA ALA A 18 -3.04 -45.28 -27.85
C ALA A 18 -3.54 -44.00 -27.17
N VAL A 19 -3.29 -42.85 -27.81
CA VAL A 19 -3.88 -41.57 -27.42
C VAL A 19 -5.00 -41.27 -28.41
N ASN A 20 -6.23 -41.27 -27.91
CA ASN A 20 -7.33 -40.57 -28.56
C ASN A 20 -6.89 -39.12 -28.85
N PRO A 21 -7.43 -38.45 -29.89
CA PRO A 21 -7.16 -37.04 -30.10
C PRO A 21 -7.72 -36.28 -28.90
N VAL A 22 -6.87 -36.00 -27.93
CA VAL A 22 -7.10 -34.89 -27.02
C VAL A 22 -6.86 -33.68 -27.91
N GLU A 23 -7.95 -33.10 -28.43
CA GLU A 23 -7.96 -31.66 -28.69
C GLU A 23 -7.37 -31.04 -27.43
N ALA A 24 -6.12 -30.58 -27.53
CA ALA A 24 -5.55 -29.72 -26.52
C ALA A 24 -6.49 -28.53 -26.48
N ALA A 25 -7.43 -28.55 -25.53
CA ALA A 25 -8.36 -27.47 -25.28
C ALA A 25 -7.48 -26.24 -25.07
N VAL A 26 -7.38 -25.41 -26.10
CA VAL A 26 -6.83 -24.08 -25.97
C VAL A 26 -7.73 -23.45 -24.90
N PRO A 27 -7.21 -23.18 -23.68
CA PRO A 27 -8.05 -22.61 -22.65
C PRO A 27 -8.66 -21.36 -23.25
N ALA A 28 -10.00 -21.27 -23.20
CA ALA A 28 -10.72 -20.13 -23.72
C ALA A 28 -10.04 -18.85 -23.18
N PRO A 29 -9.82 -17.83 -24.03
CA PRO A 29 -9.27 -16.57 -23.56
C PRO A 29 -10.12 -16.14 -22.35
N PRO A 30 -9.47 -15.75 -21.23
CA PRO A 30 -10.19 -15.41 -20.02
C PRO A 30 -11.27 -14.40 -20.37
N ASP A 31 -12.48 -14.67 -19.89
CA ASP A 31 -13.68 -13.89 -20.18
C ASP A 31 -13.42 -12.43 -19.74
N VAL A 32 -13.06 -11.56 -20.70
CA VAL A 32 -12.71 -10.17 -20.41
C VAL A 32 -14.01 -9.44 -20.15
N LYS A 33 -14.45 -9.47 -18.88
CA LYS A 33 -15.58 -8.66 -18.44
C LYS A 33 -15.34 -7.21 -18.88
N PRO A 34 -16.29 -6.56 -19.57
CA PRO A 34 -16.14 -5.17 -19.97
C PRO A 34 -15.80 -4.34 -18.75
N LEU A 35 -14.68 -3.61 -18.84
CA LEU A 35 -14.21 -2.78 -17.76
C LEU A 35 -15.25 -1.69 -17.47
N LYS A 36 -15.82 -1.69 -16.27
CA LYS A 36 -16.70 -0.63 -15.80
C LYS A 36 -15.86 0.63 -15.60
N ILE A 37 -16.12 1.68 -16.38
CA ILE A 37 -15.49 2.99 -16.21
C ILE A 37 -16.18 3.69 -15.03
N PRO A 38 -15.52 3.88 -13.88
CA PRO A 38 -16.11 4.58 -12.74
C PRO A 38 -16.34 6.06 -13.09
N GLY A 39 -17.34 6.68 -12.48
CA GLY A 39 -17.76 8.05 -12.80
C GLY A 39 -16.59 9.05 -12.76
N GLY A 40 -16.44 9.82 -13.84
CA GLY A 40 -15.39 10.83 -13.99
C GLY A 40 -14.03 10.33 -14.50
N ARG A 41 -13.83 9.02 -14.70
CA ARG A 41 -12.58 8.46 -15.25
C ARG A 41 -12.61 8.34 -16.77
N GLN A 42 -11.45 8.48 -17.41
CA GLN A 42 -11.26 8.08 -18.80
C GLN A 42 -11.00 6.57 -18.92
N LYS A 43 -11.24 5.98 -20.10
CA LYS A 43 -11.06 4.54 -20.35
C LYS A 43 -9.66 4.05 -19.97
N PHE A 44 -8.62 4.77 -20.37
CA PHE A 44 -7.23 4.38 -20.08
C PHE A 44 -6.92 4.42 -18.57
N GLU A 45 -7.55 5.33 -17.82
CA GLU A 45 -7.38 5.42 -16.36
C GLU A 45 -8.03 4.23 -15.67
N ALA A 46 -9.25 3.89 -16.08
CA ALA A 46 -9.95 2.72 -15.56
C ALA A 46 -9.17 1.42 -15.86
N GLU A 47 -8.57 1.30 -17.04
CA GLU A 47 -7.76 0.13 -17.43
C GLU A 47 -6.51 0.01 -16.55
N ARG A 48 -5.83 1.15 -16.31
CA ARG A 48 -4.68 1.22 -15.40
C ARG A 48 -5.09 0.84 -13.97
N ASP A 49 -6.20 1.39 -13.47
CA ASP A 49 -6.68 1.13 -12.11
C ASP A 49 -7.04 -0.34 -11.92
N ALA A 50 -7.74 -0.95 -12.89
CA ALA A 50 -8.07 -2.37 -12.84
C ALA A 50 -6.82 -3.25 -12.85
N LYS A 51 -5.82 -2.92 -13.66
CA LYS A 51 -4.54 -3.62 -13.66
C LYS A 51 -3.84 -3.52 -12.31
N LEU A 52 -3.73 -2.31 -11.75
CA LEU A 52 -3.12 -2.08 -10.43
C LEU A 52 -3.85 -2.82 -9.30
N ASN A 53 -5.18 -2.87 -9.34
CA ASN A 53 -5.99 -3.55 -8.34
C ASN A 53 -5.91 -5.08 -8.44
N ALA A 54 -5.70 -5.62 -9.64
CA ALA A 54 -5.55 -7.06 -9.85
C ALA A 54 -4.17 -7.60 -9.43
N GLU A 55 -3.13 -6.76 -9.49
CA GLU A 55 -1.77 -7.13 -9.12
C GLU A 55 -1.60 -7.29 -7.60
N LYS A 56 -0.81 -8.27 -7.20
CA LYS A 56 -0.36 -8.50 -5.82
C LYS A 56 1.15 -8.35 -5.75
N PHE A 57 1.61 -7.48 -4.86
CA PHE A 57 3.02 -7.20 -4.64
C PHE A 57 3.59 -8.00 -3.48
N PHE A 58 2.98 -7.94 -2.29
CA PHE A 58 3.45 -8.68 -1.13
C PHE A 58 3.09 -10.16 -1.17
N THR A 59 4.04 -10.97 -0.74
CA THR A 59 3.76 -12.33 -0.26
C THR A 59 3.00 -12.30 1.07
N PRO A 60 2.36 -13.41 1.49
CA PRO A 60 1.67 -13.45 2.79
C PRO A 60 2.56 -13.07 3.98
N HIS A 61 3.82 -13.53 3.99
CA HIS A 61 4.79 -13.21 5.04
C HIS A 61 5.19 -11.73 5.05
N GLU A 62 5.43 -11.14 3.88
CA GLU A 62 5.76 -9.72 3.76
C GLU A 62 4.59 -8.85 4.22
N LEU A 63 3.35 -9.19 3.83
CA LEU A 63 2.15 -8.46 4.25
C LEU A 63 1.94 -8.55 5.77
N GLN A 64 2.17 -9.71 6.37
CA GLN A 64 2.12 -9.87 7.84
C GLN A 64 3.17 -9.01 8.53
N THR A 65 4.40 -8.99 8.02
CA THR A 65 5.48 -8.16 8.54
C THR A 65 5.13 -6.67 8.48
N VAL A 66 4.62 -6.21 7.33
CA VAL A 66 4.16 -4.82 7.12
C VAL A 66 3.01 -4.47 8.08
N THR A 67 2.08 -5.40 8.29
CA THR A 67 0.94 -5.22 9.21
C THR A 67 1.41 -5.02 10.64
N VAL A 68 2.25 -5.94 11.16
CA VAL A 68 2.76 -5.85 12.53
C VAL A 68 3.63 -4.61 12.72
N LEU A 69 4.52 -4.29 11.77
CA LEU A 69 5.31 -3.06 11.86
C LEU A 69 4.43 -1.81 11.88
N SER A 70 3.39 -1.76 11.06
CA SER A 70 2.46 -0.63 11.04
C SER A 70 1.76 -0.46 12.38
N ASP A 71 1.31 -1.55 13.01
CA ASP A 71 0.67 -1.52 14.33
C ASP A 71 1.64 -1.23 15.47
N ILE A 72 2.94 -1.54 15.32
CA ILE A 72 3.97 -1.10 16.27
C ILE A 72 4.22 0.41 16.13
N ILE A 73 4.22 0.94 14.90
CA ILE A 73 4.43 2.36 14.63
C ILE A 73 3.26 3.20 15.12
N LEU A 74 2.03 2.77 14.85
CA LEU A 74 0.80 3.45 15.26
C LEU A 74 -0.18 2.40 15.82
N PRO A 75 -0.05 2.08 17.13
CA PRO A 75 -0.93 1.14 17.81
C PRO A 75 -2.32 1.75 18.03
N ALA A 76 -3.30 0.90 18.30
CA ALA A 76 -4.59 1.36 18.81
C ALA A 76 -4.42 2.01 20.19
N ASP A 77 -5.18 3.07 20.43
CA ASP A 77 -5.22 3.81 21.68
C ASP A 77 -6.67 4.22 22.05
N ASP A 78 -6.83 5.09 23.04
CA ASP A 78 -8.15 5.53 23.51
C ASP A 78 -8.88 6.43 22.49
N ARG A 79 -8.18 6.97 21.49
CA ARG A 79 -8.73 7.91 20.50
C ARG A 79 -9.09 7.20 19.21
N SER A 80 -8.28 6.23 18.79
CA SER A 80 -8.36 5.62 17.47
C SER A 80 -7.91 4.16 17.46
N GLY A 81 -8.30 3.43 16.41
CA GLY A 81 -7.81 2.08 16.16
C GLY A 81 -6.36 2.08 15.66
N SER A 82 -5.78 0.90 15.49
CA SER A 82 -4.41 0.74 14.99
C SER A 82 -4.29 1.05 13.49
N ALA A 83 -3.06 1.19 13.01
CA ALA A 83 -2.78 1.35 11.59
C ALA A 83 -3.43 0.27 10.71
N SER A 84 -3.39 -0.99 11.12
CA SER A 84 -4.02 -2.08 10.37
C SER A 84 -5.54 -1.95 10.31
N GLN A 85 -6.19 -1.52 11.40
CA GLN A 85 -7.63 -1.26 11.44
C GLN A 85 -8.05 -0.09 10.54
N ALA A 86 -7.14 0.88 10.31
CA ALA A 86 -7.34 1.97 9.36
C ALA A 86 -7.05 1.58 7.89
N GLY A 87 -6.66 0.33 7.61
CA GLY A 87 -6.38 -0.16 6.25
C GLY A 87 -4.99 0.18 5.72
N VAL A 88 -4.07 0.61 6.58
CA VAL A 88 -2.70 1.01 6.19
C VAL A 88 -1.93 -0.08 5.41
N PRO A 89 -1.96 -1.37 5.79
CA PRO A 89 -1.23 -2.40 5.04
C PRO A 89 -1.68 -2.52 3.58
N ALA A 90 -2.99 -2.38 3.31
CA ALA A 90 -3.53 -2.37 1.96
C ALA A 90 -3.13 -1.11 1.18
N PHE A 91 -3.07 0.03 1.84
CA PHE A 91 -2.51 1.26 1.27
C PHE A 91 -1.03 1.06 0.89
N ILE A 92 -0.21 0.51 1.77
CA ILE A 92 1.22 0.28 1.48
C ILE A 92 1.40 -0.69 0.30
N GLU A 93 0.64 -1.78 0.26
CA GLU A 93 0.58 -2.71 -0.88
C GLU A 93 0.24 -1.98 -2.20
N PHE A 94 -0.77 -1.10 -2.17
CA PHE A 94 -1.12 -0.27 -3.31
C PHE A 94 0.03 0.66 -3.73
N MET A 95 0.67 1.34 -2.78
CA MET A 95 1.79 2.25 -3.05
C MET A 95 2.99 1.54 -3.68
N MET A 96 3.21 0.26 -3.37
CA MET A 96 4.29 -0.51 -4.01
C MET A 96 4.00 -0.80 -5.47
N LYS A 97 2.72 -0.89 -5.86
CA LYS A 97 2.29 -1.09 -7.25
C LYS A 97 2.23 0.22 -8.03
N ASP A 98 1.71 1.27 -7.40
CA ASP A 98 1.58 2.60 -8.00
C ASP A 98 2.94 3.32 -8.14
N GLN A 99 3.87 3.08 -7.20
CA GLN A 99 5.22 3.64 -7.22
C GLN A 99 6.29 2.55 -7.16
N PRO A 100 6.58 1.88 -8.30
CA PRO A 100 7.51 0.74 -8.34
C PRO A 100 8.93 1.03 -7.81
N LYS A 101 9.37 2.30 -7.85
CA LYS A 101 10.66 2.74 -7.27
C LYS A 101 10.81 2.39 -5.78
N ASN A 102 9.69 2.25 -5.07
CA ASN A 102 9.67 1.94 -3.64
C ASN A 102 9.75 0.43 -3.34
N GLN A 103 9.58 -0.44 -4.34
CA GLN A 103 9.55 -1.90 -4.15
C GLN A 103 10.88 -2.46 -3.63
N THR A 104 12.00 -1.99 -4.20
CA THR A 104 13.34 -2.42 -3.81
C THR A 104 13.68 -2.09 -2.36
N PRO A 105 13.54 -0.82 -1.89
CA PRO A 105 13.79 -0.52 -0.48
C PRO A 105 12.81 -1.23 0.45
N MET A 106 11.55 -1.46 0.04
CA MET A 106 10.57 -2.21 0.82
C MET A 106 11.00 -3.67 1.05
N ARG A 107 11.21 -4.45 -0.03
CA ARG A 107 11.62 -5.86 0.10
C ARG A 107 13.02 -6.01 0.70
N GLY A 108 13.93 -5.11 0.36
CA GLY A 108 15.27 -5.08 0.94
C GLY A 108 15.23 -4.89 2.46
N GLY A 109 14.37 -3.99 2.94
CA GLY A 109 14.17 -3.75 4.36
C GLY A 109 13.51 -4.90 5.12
N ILE A 110 12.47 -5.51 4.54
CA ILE A 110 11.82 -6.71 5.13
C ILE A 110 12.84 -7.85 5.26
N ARG A 111 13.60 -8.14 4.19
CA ARG A 111 14.65 -9.17 4.23
C ARG A 111 15.76 -8.84 5.24
N TRP A 112 16.16 -7.58 5.33
CA TRP A 112 17.13 -7.14 6.33
C TRP A 112 16.62 -7.41 7.75
N LEU A 113 15.35 -7.10 8.00
CA LEU A 113 14.71 -7.29 9.31
C LEU A 113 14.66 -8.77 9.70
N ASP A 114 14.22 -9.63 8.78
CA ASP A 114 14.16 -11.08 9.01
C ASP A 114 15.55 -11.68 9.24
N ASN A 115 16.53 -11.30 8.43
CA ASN A 115 17.89 -11.79 8.58
C ASN A 115 18.52 -11.35 9.90
N THR A 116 18.26 -10.10 10.32
CA THR A 116 18.79 -9.56 11.58
C THR A 116 18.14 -10.25 12.78
N CYS A 117 16.83 -10.46 12.75
CA CYS A 117 16.13 -11.25 13.77
C CYS A 117 16.61 -12.70 13.80
N THR A 118 16.83 -13.31 12.63
CA THR A 118 17.31 -14.70 12.56
C THR A 118 18.69 -14.83 13.18
N LYS A 119 19.61 -13.89 12.90
CA LYS A 119 20.94 -13.87 13.51
C LYS A 119 20.90 -13.66 15.03
N ARG A 120 19.99 -12.81 15.51
CA ARG A 120 19.95 -12.39 16.93
C ARG A 120 19.11 -13.32 17.82
N TYR A 121 18.04 -13.88 17.26
CA TYR A 121 17.01 -14.64 17.99
C TYR A 121 16.76 -16.04 17.43
N GLY A 122 17.41 -16.41 16.32
CA GLY A 122 17.22 -17.70 15.66
C GLY A 122 15.93 -17.82 14.85
N LYS A 123 15.17 -16.74 14.69
CA LYS A 123 13.85 -16.73 14.03
C LYS A 123 13.65 -15.47 13.18
N ALA A 124 12.87 -15.59 12.11
CA ALA A 124 12.38 -14.44 11.34
C ALA A 124 11.53 -13.51 12.23
N PHE A 125 11.35 -12.25 11.82
CA PHE A 125 10.72 -11.23 12.66
C PHE A 125 9.31 -11.61 13.12
N MET A 126 8.50 -12.15 12.20
CA MET A 126 7.14 -12.59 12.49
C MET A 126 7.05 -13.82 13.43
N LEU A 127 8.15 -14.56 13.58
CA LEU A 127 8.25 -15.72 14.46
C LEU A 127 8.91 -15.38 15.81
N CYS A 128 9.38 -14.14 15.97
CA CYS A 128 9.90 -13.63 17.23
C CYS A 128 8.76 -13.35 18.21
N THR A 129 9.07 -13.40 19.51
CA THR A 129 8.13 -12.94 20.54
C THR A 129 7.89 -11.45 20.43
N LYS A 130 6.76 -10.95 20.96
CA LYS A 130 6.47 -9.51 20.98
C LYS A 130 7.61 -8.68 21.61
N ALA A 131 8.20 -9.16 22.71
CA ALA A 131 9.33 -8.50 23.35
C ALA A 131 10.56 -8.41 22.43
N GLN A 132 10.88 -9.49 21.69
CA GLN A 132 11.98 -9.50 20.72
C GLN A 132 11.71 -8.59 19.50
N GLN A 133 10.46 -8.53 19.05
CA GLN A 133 10.06 -7.62 17.96
C GLN A 133 10.25 -6.16 18.39
N ILE A 134 9.78 -5.79 19.59
CA ILE A 134 9.96 -4.44 20.13
C ILE A 134 11.43 -4.12 20.34
N ASP A 135 12.22 -5.02 20.95
CA ASP A 135 13.67 -4.80 21.09
C ASP A 135 14.33 -4.54 19.72
N MET A 136 13.98 -5.33 18.69
CA MET A 136 14.54 -5.11 17.35
C MET A 136 14.13 -3.75 16.77
N VAL A 137 12.86 -3.36 16.92
CA VAL A 137 12.35 -2.07 16.47
C VAL A 137 13.03 -0.92 17.19
N GLU A 138 13.25 -1.00 18.50
CA GLU A 138 13.92 0.04 19.29
C GLU A 138 15.34 0.33 18.78
N GLN A 139 16.07 -0.66 18.28
CA GLN A 139 17.41 -0.46 17.70
C GLN A 139 17.39 0.39 16.41
N ILE A 140 16.25 0.45 15.71
CA ILE A 140 16.13 1.07 14.38
C ILE A 140 15.14 2.24 14.34
N ALA A 141 14.35 2.46 15.39
CA ALA A 141 13.28 3.46 15.42
C ALA A 141 13.78 4.92 15.34
N TYR A 142 15.01 5.15 15.80
CA TYR A 142 15.59 6.48 15.94
C TYR A 142 16.88 6.59 15.12
N PRO A 143 16.84 7.16 13.90
CA PRO A 143 18.00 7.23 13.00
C PRO A 143 19.24 7.87 13.62
N SER A 144 19.07 8.89 14.48
CA SER A 144 20.18 9.56 15.17
C SER A 144 20.84 8.72 16.26
N LYS A 145 20.19 7.63 16.71
CA LYS A 145 20.71 6.70 17.73
C LYS A 145 21.08 5.34 17.14
N ALA A 146 20.87 5.14 15.85
CA ALA A 146 21.14 3.86 15.19
C ALA A 146 22.64 3.58 15.18
N LYS A 147 23.01 2.36 15.60
CA LYS A 147 24.39 1.88 15.51
C LYS A 147 24.81 1.75 14.04
N PRO A 148 26.12 1.82 13.71
CA PRO A 148 26.59 1.72 12.32
C PRO A 148 26.07 0.48 11.56
N ASP A 149 25.98 -0.66 12.24
CA ASP A 149 25.47 -1.93 11.70
C ASP A 149 23.94 -1.98 11.54
N MET A 150 23.22 -1.02 12.11
CA MET A 150 21.74 -0.92 12.09
C MET A 150 21.21 0.18 11.16
N THR A 151 22.09 0.95 10.50
CA THR A 151 21.73 2.09 9.66
C THR A 151 20.78 1.75 8.51
N GLN A 152 20.94 0.58 7.89
CA GLN A 152 20.03 0.08 6.86
C GLN A 152 18.62 -0.17 7.43
N GLY A 153 18.55 -0.80 8.61
CA GLY A 153 17.30 -1.02 9.32
C GLY A 153 16.62 0.28 9.73
N ALA A 154 17.39 1.26 10.21
CA ALA A 154 16.86 2.56 10.58
C ALA A 154 16.30 3.34 9.38
N SER A 155 16.94 3.22 8.22
CA SER A 155 16.45 3.79 6.96
C SER A 155 15.14 3.13 6.52
N PHE A 156 15.07 1.80 6.59
CA PHE A 156 13.84 1.04 6.31
C PHE A 156 12.71 1.40 7.29
N PHE A 157 12.98 1.46 8.59
CA PHE A 157 11.96 1.79 9.59
C PHE A 157 11.46 3.22 9.42
N SER A 158 12.34 4.17 9.07
CA SER A 158 11.92 5.55 8.76
C SER A 158 11.00 5.60 7.54
N PHE A 159 11.33 4.83 6.50
CA PHE A 159 10.49 4.70 5.32
C PHE A 159 9.12 4.09 5.65
N MET A 160 9.10 3.00 6.43
CA MET A 160 7.87 2.38 6.93
C MET A 160 7.04 3.36 7.78
N ARG A 161 7.66 4.07 8.72
CA ARG A 161 6.97 5.07 9.56
C ARG A 161 6.30 6.15 8.73
N ASN A 162 7.00 6.68 7.72
CA ASN A 162 6.44 7.70 6.84
C ASN A 162 5.25 7.18 6.03
N MET A 163 5.35 5.95 5.50
CA MET A 163 4.25 5.29 4.79
C MET A 163 3.05 5.01 5.71
N THR A 164 3.30 4.51 6.92
CA THR A 164 2.26 4.23 7.92
C THR A 164 1.54 5.49 8.36
N ALA A 165 2.28 6.55 8.70
CA ALA A 165 1.68 7.83 9.09
C ALA A 165 0.87 8.44 7.95
N SER A 166 1.39 8.39 6.72
CA SER A 166 0.66 8.89 5.54
C SER A 166 -0.64 8.10 5.32
N GLY A 167 -0.57 6.76 5.35
CA GLY A 167 -1.75 5.91 5.18
C GLY A 167 -2.79 6.12 6.28
N PHE A 168 -2.37 6.26 7.53
CA PHE A 168 -3.28 6.43 8.65
C PHE A 168 -3.96 7.79 8.62
N TYR A 169 -3.21 8.89 8.53
CA TYR A 169 -3.76 10.24 8.61
C TYR A 169 -4.45 10.73 7.33
N THR A 170 -4.39 9.94 6.24
CA THR A 170 -5.25 10.13 5.05
C THR A 170 -6.49 9.22 5.06
N SER A 171 -6.60 8.28 6.00
CA SER A 171 -7.79 7.45 6.18
C SER A 171 -8.90 8.22 6.90
N GLN A 172 -10.14 7.75 6.77
CA GLN A 172 -11.27 8.30 7.53
C GLN A 172 -11.02 8.25 9.05
N MET A 173 -10.39 7.18 9.55
CA MET A 173 -10.08 7.02 10.97
C MET A 173 -9.07 8.07 11.44
N GLY A 174 -7.97 8.24 10.71
CA GLY A 174 -6.93 9.21 11.07
C GLY A 174 -7.36 10.67 10.89
N VAL A 175 -8.15 10.98 9.85
CA VAL A 175 -8.73 12.33 9.68
C VAL A 175 -9.63 12.68 10.87
N LYS A 176 -10.45 11.73 11.33
CA LYS A 176 -11.28 11.90 12.53
C LYS A 176 -10.43 12.06 13.78
N ASP A 177 -9.37 11.26 13.94
CA ASP A 177 -8.44 11.37 15.07
C ASP A 177 -7.77 12.75 15.13
N LEU A 178 -7.36 13.32 14.00
CA LEU A 178 -6.78 14.67 13.92
C LEU A 178 -7.78 15.78 14.30
N GLY A 179 -9.09 15.51 14.27
CA GLY A 179 -10.12 16.55 14.39
C GLY A 179 -10.14 17.47 13.16
N TYR A 180 -9.67 17.00 12.00
CA TYR A 180 -9.63 17.82 10.80
C TYR A 180 -11.04 18.02 10.23
N VAL A 181 -11.45 19.27 10.07
CA VAL A 181 -12.78 19.68 9.56
C VAL A 181 -12.73 20.43 8.23
N GLY A 182 -11.54 20.64 7.65
CA GLY A 182 -11.37 21.47 6.45
C GLY A 182 -11.91 20.87 5.14
N ASN A 183 -12.27 19.59 5.14
CA ASN A 183 -12.93 18.89 4.02
C ASN A 183 -14.45 18.75 4.22
N VAL A 184 -15.00 19.33 5.29
CA VAL A 184 -16.43 19.40 5.53
C VAL A 184 -16.90 20.76 4.99
N PRO A 185 -17.95 20.80 4.13
CA PRO A 185 -18.56 22.08 3.77
C PRO A 185 -18.94 22.82 5.06
N ASN A 186 -18.37 24.01 5.25
CA ASN A 186 -18.78 24.90 6.32
C ASN A 186 -19.71 25.99 5.78
N GLN A 187 -20.63 26.44 6.62
CA GLN A 187 -21.25 27.75 6.41
C GLN A 187 -20.39 28.76 7.18
N TRP A 188 -19.88 29.75 6.45
CA TRP A 188 -19.13 30.85 7.02
C TRP A 188 -20.06 32.04 7.15
N ASP A 189 -20.50 32.33 8.37
CA ASP A 189 -21.41 33.44 8.68
C ASP A 189 -20.71 34.82 8.64
N GLY A 190 -19.50 34.89 8.06
CA GLY A 190 -18.66 36.08 8.07
C GLY A 190 -17.71 36.15 9.28
N VAL A 191 -16.77 37.10 9.21
CA VAL A 191 -16.07 37.69 10.36
C VAL A 191 -17.08 38.11 11.45
N PRO A 192 -16.86 37.70 12.72
CA PRO A 192 -17.70 38.09 13.85
C PRO A 192 -17.84 39.62 14.06
N ALA A 193 -18.99 40.05 14.57
CA ALA A 193 -19.32 41.48 14.72
C ALA A 193 -18.39 42.23 15.70
N ASP A 194 -17.90 41.57 16.73
CA ASP A 194 -16.92 42.11 17.69
C ASP A 194 -15.56 42.37 17.03
N VAL A 195 -15.11 41.46 16.16
CA VAL A 195 -13.89 41.63 15.37
C VAL A 195 -14.05 42.77 14.36
N LEU A 196 -15.17 42.85 13.65
CA LEU A 196 -15.44 43.97 12.73
C LEU A 196 -15.41 45.32 13.46
N LYS A 197 -16.02 45.39 14.65
CA LYS A 197 -16.03 46.59 15.48
C LYS A 197 -14.63 47.03 15.92
N GLN A 198 -13.71 46.09 16.19
CA GLN A 198 -12.31 46.39 16.52
C GLN A 198 -11.60 47.18 15.42
N TYR A 199 -11.96 46.96 14.15
CA TYR A 199 -11.35 47.60 12.99
C TYR A 199 -12.21 48.74 12.40
N GLY A 200 -13.32 49.11 13.04
CA GLY A 200 -14.23 50.13 12.53
C GLY A 200 -14.96 49.72 11.24
N LEU A 201 -15.13 48.41 11.04
CA LEU A 201 -15.83 47.82 9.89
C LEU A 201 -17.22 47.34 10.32
N ALA A 202 -18.12 47.21 9.34
CA ALA A 202 -19.44 46.59 9.49
C ALA A 202 -19.84 45.98 8.14
N TYR A 203 -20.63 44.92 8.16
CA TYR A 203 -21.24 44.39 6.93
C TYR A 203 -22.28 45.36 6.37
N GLU A 204 -22.35 45.44 5.05
CA GLU A 204 -23.47 46.11 4.39
C GLU A 204 -24.73 45.24 4.40
N GLU A 205 -25.89 45.87 4.26
CA GLU A 205 -27.20 45.18 4.25
C GLU A 205 -27.32 44.13 3.14
N ARG A 206 -26.61 44.34 2.03
CA ARG A 206 -26.46 43.40 0.91
C ARG A 206 -25.60 42.18 1.22
N GLU A 207 -24.72 42.25 2.21
CA GLU A 207 -23.86 41.15 2.65
C GLU A 207 -24.56 40.30 3.72
N LEU A 208 -25.41 40.93 4.53
CA LEU A 208 -26.23 40.27 5.55
C LEU A 208 -27.43 39.48 4.98
N ASN A 209 -27.82 39.75 3.72
CA ASN A 209 -29.01 39.17 3.09
C ASN A 209 -28.70 38.18 1.94
N GLN A 210 -27.45 37.71 1.77
CA GLN A 210 -27.09 36.82 0.65
C GLN A 210 -27.71 35.41 0.72
N ASP A 211 -28.28 35.02 1.86
CA ASP A 211 -28.90 33.70 2.09
C ASP A 211 -30.43 33.75 2.27
N LYS A 212 -31.12 34.79 1.78
CA LYS A 212 -32.58 34.85 1.68
C LYS A 212 -33.08 34.72 0.25
#